data_AF-A0A7N0TFW3-F1
#
_entry.id   AF-A0A7N0TFW3-F1
#
_cell.length_a   1.000
_cell.length_b   1.000
_cell.length_c   1.000
_cell.angle_alpha   90.00
_cell.angle_beta   90.00
_cell.angle_gamma   90.00
#
_symmetry.space_group_name_H-M   'P 1'
#
loop_
_entity.id
_entity.type
_entity.pdbx_description
1 polymer ?
#
loop_
_entity_poly.entity_id
_entity_poly.type
_entity_poly.pdbx_seq_one_letter_code
_entity_poly.pdbx_strand_id
1 'polypeptide(L)'
;MSGHGGEFSTIDDDNDIIGKAKEAADQLYRIRDTYFPRNPQDRISKLQLESDLALRLLDSIPLEKRRLSHQRSMFEYLRGKILDVFPEYNKEAEDHLSKAVKLNPSLGDAWLCLGNCIWKKGDLTSAKNCFTLALSKGPNKNILCQLSMLERKMAQGSENQAEIVEESVQHAKEAIALDVKDGNSWYNLGNAYLTCFFATGAWDHNKLLQSLKAYQNAEKDKRMECNPDLYYNCAIVNRYLENYERALTGFEAASLKDPGLNAIDEVKKIVNLIDKLESVLKGHTRAKRLASLASSLNSVTLSSSYRRATLDLLSEGLNKAVAIVGKVLVFVKHENVAPLYYIICDSSQTCFVLSVYGLRNDVIKEGDQITLLEPVYRGIDFSWDGKDYQFKAIRVDFIEQMLVNGKALSSSQSVRAAIYAQHKS
;
A
#
# COMPACT_ATOMS: atom_id res chain seq x y z
N MET A 1 -75.08 -10.37 18.46
CA MET A 1 -74.37 -9.28 19.18
C MET A 1 -73.35 -9.99 20.06
N SER A 2 -72.05 -9.82 19.96
CA SER A 2 -71.20 -8.80 19.34
C SER A 2 -69.80 -9.40 19.25
N GLY A 3 -69.14 -9.23 18.10
CA GLY A 3 -67.78 -9.71 17.88
C GLY A 3 -66.74 -8.92 18.67
N HIS A 4 -65.67 -9.59 19.04
CA HIS A 4 -64.41 -8.97 19.46
C HIS A 4 -63.34 -9.49 18.50
N GLY A 5 -63.04 -8.70 17.47
CA GLY A 5 -61.87 -8.88 16.63
C GLY A 5 -60.71 -8.16 17.30
N GLY A 6 -59.61 -8.89 17.53
CA GLY A 6 -58.38 -8.34 18.07
C GLY A 6 -57.69 -7.44 17.04
N GLU A 7 -57.39 -6.21 17.44
CA GLU A 7 -56.38 -5.38 16.79
C GLU A 7 -55.00 -5.87 17.23
N PHE A 8 -54.39 -6.73 16.41
CA PHE A 8 -52.98 -7.10 16.54
C PHE A 8 -52.12 -5.95 15.98
N SER A 9 -51.27 -5.42 16.87
CA SER A 9 -50.00 -4.73 16.66
C SER A 9 -49.50 -4.55 15.21
N THR A 10 -49.73 -3.38 14.61
CA THR A 10 -49.07 -2.91 13.37
C THR A 10 -48.03 -1.81 13.62
N ILE A 11 -47.79 -1.43 14.87
CA ILE A 11 -46.96 -0.27 15.22
C ILE A 11 -45.47 -0.63 15.36
N ASP A 12 -45.13 -1.91 15.59
CA ASP A 12 -43.72 -2.36 15.76
C ASP A 12 -43.02 -2.73 14.44
N ASP A 13 -43.71 -3.29 13.46
CA ASP A 13 -43.12 -3.69 12.15
C ASP A 13 -42.68 -2.49 11.29
N ASP A 14 -43.27 -1.34 11.58
CA ASP A 14 -43.23 -0.17 10.73
C ASP A 14 -42.04 0.75 11.09
N ASN A 15 -41.61 0.77 12.35
CA ASN A 15 -40.38 1.45 12.78
C ASN A 15 -39.11 0.76 12.25
N ASP A 16 -39.24 -0.48 11.79
CA ASP A 16 -38.15 -1.32 11.30
C ASP A 16 -37.76 -1.01 9.84
N ILE A 17 -38.64 -0.41 9.02
CA ILE A 17 -38.38 -0.22 7.57
C ILE A 17 -37.16 0.68 7.30
N ILE A 18 -36.99 1.77 8.05
CA ILE A 18 -35.80 2.65 7.91
C ILE A 18 -34.53 1.90 8.34
N GLY A 19 -34.62 1.09 9.39
CA GLY A 19 -33.54 0.22 9.85
C GLY A 19 -33.13 -0.78 8.78
N LYS A 20 -34.11 -1.48 8.19
CA LYS A 20 -33.90 -2.41 7.07
C LYS A 20 -33.29 -1.73 5.85
N ALA A 21 -33.76 -0.53 5.49
CA ALA A 21 -33.21 0.21 4.35
C ALA A 21 -31.74 0.62 4.59
N LYS A 22 -31.41 1.02 5.83
CA LYS A 22 -30.03 1.29 6.23
C LYS A 22 -29.17 0.03 6.17
N GLU A 23 -29.66 -1.08 6.71
CA GLU A 23 -28.94 -2.36 6.67
C GLU A 23 -28.70 -2.84 5.23
N ALA A 24 -29.70 -2.71 4.36
CA ALA A 24 -29.56 -3.02 2.93
C ALA A 24 -28.47 -2.14 2.27
N ALA A 25 -28.45 -0.84 2.57
CA ALA A 25 -27.40 0.07 2.08
C ALA A 25 -25.99 -0.28 2.63
N ASP A 26 -25.89 -0.75 3.87
CA ASP A 26 -24.63 -1.21 4.46
C ASP A 26 -24.17 -2.55 3.87
N GLN A 27 -25.10 -3.47 3.61
CA GLN A 27 -24.81 -4.74 2.93
C GLN A 27 -24.30 -4.51 1.49
N LEU A 28 -24.84 -3.53 0.77
CA LEU A 28 -24.36 -3.13 -0.55
C LEU A 28 -22.87 -2.76 -0.54
N TYR A 29 -22.46 -1.92 0.41
CA TYR A 29 -21.05 -1.53 0.55
C TYR A 29 -20.20 -2.72 0.99
N ARG A 30 -20.72 -3.61 1.84
CA ARG A 30 -20.03 -4.85 2.19
C ARG A 30 -19.80 -5.76 0.99
N ILE A 31 -20.79 -5.90 0.09
CA ILE A 31 -20.63 -6.66 -1.15
C ILE A 31 -19.59 -5.98 -2.05
N ARG A 32 -19.68 -4.67 -2.24
CA ARG A 32 -18.72 -3.89 -3.03
C ARG A 32 -17.27 -4.12 -2.57
N ASP A 33 -17.07 -4.14 -1.25
CA ASP A 33 -15.75 -4.16 -0.61
C ASP A 33 -15.21 -5.58 -0.34
N THR A 34 -16.04 -6.63 -0.43
CA THR A 34 -15.60 -8.01 -0.09
C THR A 34 -15.90 -9.06 -1.16
N TYR A 35 -16.72 -8.77 -2.17
CA TYR A 35 -17.05 -9.72 -3.25
C TYR A 35 -16.23 -9.44 -4.50
N PHE A 36 -15.18 -10.23 -4.73
CA PHE A 36 -14.28 -10.11 -5.89
C PHE A 36 -14.31 -11.38 -6.76
N PRO A 37 -15.36 -11.57 -7.59
CA PRO A 37 -15.46 -12.71 -8.49
C PRO A 37 -14.41 -12.65 -9.62
N ARG A 38 -14.12 -13.80 -10.24
CA ARG A 38 -13.19 -13.89 -11.38
C ARG A 38 -13.62 -13.02 -12.56
N ASN A 39 -14.93 -12.93 -12.81
CA ASN A 39 -15.49 -12.02 -13.80
C ASN A 39 -15.99 -10.75 -13.09
N PRO A 40 -15.38 -9.57 -13.31
CA PRO A 40 -15.81 -8.33 -12.68
C PRO A 40 -17.28 -7.97 -12.93
N GLN A 41 -17.84 -8.41 -14.06
CA GLN A 41 -19.25 -8.16 -14.39
C GLN A 41 -20.21 -8.82 -13.39
N ASP A 42 -19.85 -9.97 -12.81
CA ASP A 42 -20.69 -10.68 -11.84
C ASP A 42 -20.87 -9.83 -10.56
N ARG A 43 -19.84 -9.06 -10.18
CA ARG A 43 -19.91 -8.11 -9.06
C ARG A 43 -20.88 -6.99 -9.38
N ILE A 44 -20.77 -6.40 -10.57
CA ILE A 44 -21.63 -5.30 -11.02
C ILE A 44 -23.10 -5.76 -11.07
N SER A 45 -23.36 -6.94 -11.66
CA SER A 45 -24.71 -7.51 -11.73
C SER A 45 -25.30 -7.78 -10.34
N LYS A 46 -24.49 -8.28 -9.40
CA LYS A 46 -24.94 -8.47 -8.01
C LYS A 46 -25.26 -7.14 -7.32
N LEU A 47 -24.38 -6.14 -7.46
CA LEU A 47 -24.63 -4.80 -6.92
C LEU A 47 -25.89 -4.17 -7.51
N GLN A 48 -26.13 -4.35 -8.82
CA GLN A 48 -27.34 -3.86 -9.48
C GLN A 48 -28.60 -4.47 -8.84
N LEU A 49 -28.67 -5.80 -8.75
CA LEU A 49 -29.81 -6.49 -8.16
C LEU A 49 -30.10 -6.03 -6.73
N GLU A 50 -29.08 -6.00 -5.88
CA GLU A 50 -29.23 -5.60 -4.48
C GLU A 50 -29.56 -4.10 -4.34
N SER A 51 -29.06 -3.26 -5.26
CA SER A 51 -29.38 -1.83 -5.27
C SER A 51 -30.84 -1.58 -5.64
N ASP A 52 -31.38 -2.31 -6.61
CA ASP A 52 -32.78 -2.23 -6.99
C ASP A 52 -33.70 -2.65 -5.83
N LEU A 53 -33.33 -3.70 -5.09
CA LEU A 53 -34.05 -4.16 -3.91
C LEU A 53 -34.00 -3.13 -2.78
N ALA A 54 -32.82 -2.58 -2.49
CA ALA A 54 -32.63 -1.56 -1.46
C ALA A 54 -33.41 -0.27 -1.80
N LEU A 55 -33.45 0.15 -3.06
CA LEU A 55 -34.23 1.31 -3.51
C LEU A 55 -35.73 1.06 -3.38
N ARG A 56 -36.24 -0.12 -3.75
CA ARG A 56 -37.67 -0.46 -3.55
C ARG A 56 -38.08 -0.43 -2.09
N LEU A 57 -37.22 -0.96 -1.21
CA LEU A 57 -37.44 -0.93 0.23
C LEU A 57 -37.40 0.50 0.79
N LEU A 58 -36.47 1.32 0.29
CA LEU A 58 -36.41 2.73 0.67
C LEU A 58 -37.69 3.46 0.19
N ASP A 59 -38.15 3.20 -1.03
CA ASP A 59 -39.35 3.80 -1.61
C ASP A 59 -40.64 3.43 -0.88
N SER A 60 -40.71 2.25 -0.25
CA SER A 60 -41.87 1.86 0.55
C SER A 60 -42.01 2.63 1.88
N ILE A 61 -41.03 3.43 2.29
CA ILE A 61 -41.14 4.26 3.51
C ILE A 61 -42.28 5.29 3.34
N PRO A 62 -43.32 5.29 4.19
CA PRO A 62 -44.43 6.23 4.07
C PRO A 62 -44.01 7.70 4.20
N LEU A 63 -44.75 8.61 3.56
CA LEU A 63 -44.49 10.06 3.61
C LEU A 63 -44.55 10.62 5.03
N GLU A 64 -45.38 10.04 5.91
CA GLU A 64 -45.49 10.33 7.34
C GLU A 64 -44.13 10.26 8.03
N LYS A 65 -43.30 9.28 7.64
CA LYS A 65 -41.96 9.03 8.20
C LYS A 65 -40.87 9.85 7.51
N ARG A 66 -41.25 10.73 6.58
CA ARG A 66 -40.36 11.64 5.84
C ARG A 66 -40.78 13.10 6.05
N ARG A 67 -41.40 13.46 7.17
CA ARG A 67 -41.90 14.83 7.41
C ARG A 67 -40.85 15.75 8.03
N LEU A 68 -40.10 15.24 9.00
CA LEU A 68 -39.11 16.04 9.73
C LEU A 68 -37.83 16.22 8.90
N SER A 69 -37.13 17.35 9.08
CA SER A 69 -35.91 17.66 8.30
C SER A 69 -34.86 16.55 8.40
N HIS A 70 -34.64 16.01 9.60
CA HIS A 70 -33.67 14.92 9.83
C HIS A 70 -34.11 13.59 9.18
N GLN A 71 -35.41 13.29 9.13
CA GLN A 71 -35.94 12.10 8.45
C GLN A 71 -35.79 12.22 6.94
N ARG A 72 -36.11 13.38 6.38
CA ARG A 72 -35.88 13.68 4.96
C ARG A 72 -34.42 13.59 4.61
N SER A 73 -33.55 14.18 5.44
CA SER A 73 -32.10 14.08 5.26
C SER A 73 -31.63 12.63 5.24
N MET A 74 -32.09 11.79 6.18
CA MET A 74 -31.76 10.36 6.21
C MET A 74 -32.24 9.62 4.95
N PHE A 75 -33.45 9.90 4.48
CA PHE A 75 -33.97 9.31 3.25
C PHE A 75 -33.13 9.69 2.03
N GLU A 76 -32.82 10.97 1.86
CA GLU A 76 -31.98 11.49 0.78
C GLU A 76 -30.56 10.90 0.86
N TYR A 77 -30.00 10.79 2.07
CA TYR A 77 -28.71 10.16 2.30
C TYR A 77 -28.70 8.70 1.87
N LEU A 78 -29.67 7.89 2.32
CA LEU A 78 -29.73 6.46 2.00
C LEU A 78 -29.90 6.25 0.50
N ARG A 79 -30.76 7.03 -0.16
CA ARG A 79 -30.94 6.98 -1.62
C ARG A 79 -29.63 7.28 -2.34
N GLY A 80 -28.99 8.39 -1.97
CA GLY A 80 -27.71 8.79 -2.53
C GLY A 80 -26.61 7.75 -2.32
N LYS A 81 -26.52 7.17 -1.11
CA LYS A 81 -25.58 6.09 -0.78
C LYS A 81 -25.80 4.84 -1.63
N ILE A 82 -27.05 4.39 -1.79
CA ILE A 82 -27.36 3.22 -2.62
C ILE A 82 -26.96 3.46 -4.09
N LEU A 83 -27.26 4.64 -4.63
CA LEU A 83 -26.90 5.02 -5.99
C LEU A 83 -25.39 5.18 -6.21
N ASP A 84 -24.64 5.51 -5.16
CA ASP A 84 -23.17 5.65 -5.16
C ASP A 84 -22.42 4.32 -4.97
N VAL A 85 -23.10 3.16 -4.92
CA VAL A 85 -22.39 1.88 -4.71
C VAL A 85 -21.47 1.50 -5.87
N PHE A 86 -21.72 2.02 -7.08
CA PHE A 86 -20.96 1.69 -8.28
C PHE A 86 -19.64 2.48 -8.38
N PRO A 87 -18.63 1.97 -9.12
CA PRO A 87 -17.35 2.66 -9.28
C PRO A 87 -17.47 4.01 -10.01
N GLU A 88 -18.38 4.08 -10.99
CA GLU A 88 -18.56 5.26 -11.82
C GLU A 88 -19.34 6.37 -11.12
N TYR A 89 -19.07 7.61 -11.51
CA TYR A 89 -19.79 8.78 -10.99
C TYR A 89 -21.27 8.74 -11.39
N ASN A 90 -22.14 9.04 -10.42
CA ASN A 90 -23.58 9.14 -10.61
C ASN A 90 -24.08 10.53 -10.16
N LYS A 91 -24.60 11.31 -11.12
CA LYS A 91 -25.13 12.66 -10.84
C LYS A 91 -26.35 12.64 -9.91
N GLU A 92 -27.20 11.63 -10.03
CA GLU A 92 -28.39 11.48 -9.18
C GLU A 92 -27.98 11.22 -7.73
N ALA A 93 -26.94 10.42 -7.51
CA ALA A 93 -26.36 10.20 -6.19
C ALA A 93 -25.84 11.53 -5.58
N GLU A 94 -25.07 12.30 -6.35
CA GLU A 94 -24.57 13.62 -5.92
C GLU A 94 -25.72 14.55 -5.52
N ASP A 95 -26.81 14.59 -6.29
CA ASP A 95 -27.97 15.46 -6.04
C ASP A 95 -28.70 15.07 -4.75
N HIS A 96 -28.91 13.78 -4.51
CA HIS A 96 -29.51 13.28 -3.27
C HIS A 96 -28.61 13.54 -2.05
N LEU A 97 -27.32 13.25 -2.15
CA LEU A 97 -26.35 13.49 -1.08
C LEU A 97 -26.22 14.99 -0.76
N SER A 98 -26.24 15.86 -1.78
CA SER A 98 -26.24 17.31 -1.63
C SER A 98 -27.49 17.82 -0.90
N LYS A 99 -28.67 17.24 -1.17
CA LYS A 99 -29.90 17.54 -0.42
C LYS A 99 -29.79 17.07 1.03
N ALA A 100 -29.24 15.88 1.26
CA ALA A 100 -29.09 15.32 2.59
C ALA A 100 -28.26 16.22 3.51
N VAL A 101 -27.10 16.70 3.05
CA VAL A 101 -26.22 17.58 3.84
C VAL A 101 -26.80 18.98 4.03
N LYS A 102 -27.63 19.48 3.10
CA LYS A 102 -28.35 20.75 3.28
C LYS A 102 -29.43 20.65 4.35
N LEU A 103 -30.16 19.53 4.40
CA LEU A 103 -31.23 19.27 5.37
C LEU A 103 -30.70 18.96 6.77
N ASN A 104 -29.53 18.32 6.86
CA ASN A 104 -28.84 18.06 8.11
C ASN A 104 -27.31 18.19 7.93
N PRO A 105 -26.75 19.39 8.14
CA PRO A 105 -25.31 19.63 7.99
C PRO A 105 -24.42 18.84 8.95
N SER A 106 -24.98 18.28 10.03
CA SER A 106 -24.24 17.48 11.02
C SER A 106 -24.20 15.98 10.69
N LEU A 107 -24.85 15.54 9.61
CA LEU A 107 -24.85 14.14 9.20
C LEU A 107 -23.53 13.77 8.51
N GLY A 108 -22.53 13.40 9.31
CA GLY A 108 -21.17 13.10 8.84
C GLY A 108 -21.10 12.03 7.74
N ASP A 109 -21.92 10.98 7.84
CA ASP A 109 -21.95 9.91 6.83
C ASP A 109 -22.46 10.39 5.47
N ALA A 110 -23.34 11.40 5.44
CA ALA A 110 -23.80 12.00 4.19
C ALA A 110 -22.71 12.85 3.53
N TRP A 111 -21.94 13.60 4.33
CA TRP A 111 -20.77 14.29 3.81
C TRP A 111 -19.68 13.34 3.31
N LEU A 112 -19.45 12.23 4.01
CA LEU A 112 -18.53 11.19 3.59
C LEU A 112 -18.94 10.63 2.22
N CYS A 113 -20.21 10.26 2.04
CA CYS A 113 -20.70 9.76 0.75
C CYS A 113 -20.66 10.84 -0.33
N LEU A 114 -21.02 12.09 -0.01
CA LEU A 114 -20.96 13.20 -0.97
C LEU A 114 -19.53 13.44 -1.47
N GLY A 115 -18.55 13.47 -0.55
CA GLY A 115 -17.15 13.64 -0.90
C GLY A 115 -16.62 12.50 -1.77
N ASN A 116 -16.99 11.25 -1.47
CA ASN A 116 -16.64 10.09 -2.31
C ASN A 116 -17.28 10.17 -3.71
N CYS A 117 -18.55 10.57 -3.79
CA CYS A 117 -19.27 10.73 -5.05
C CYS A 117 -18.61 11.82 -5.93
N ILE A 118 -18.26 12.96 -5.34
CA ILE A 118 -17.53 14.05 -6.00
C ILE A 118 -16.11 13.61 -6.39
N TRP A 119 -15.46 12.77 -5.58
CA TRP A 119 -14.17 12.21 -5.95
C TRP A 119 -14.28 11.36 -7.22
N LYS A 120 -15.30 10.50 -7.36
CA LYS A 120 -15.53 9.74 -8.60
C LYS A 120 -15.74 10.63 -9.83
N LYS A 121 -16.27 11.84 -9.65
CA LYS A 121 -16.39 12.86 -10.70
C LYS A 121 -15.04 13.40 -11.18
N GLY A 122 -13.98 13.21 -10.40
CA GLY A 122 -12.63 13.71 -10.65
C GLY A 122 -12.31 15.06 -10.00
N ASP A 123 -13.27 15.68 -9.31
CA ASP A 123 -13.07 16.98 -8.64
C ASP A 123 -12.49 16.79 -7.24
N LEU A 124 -11.17 16.56 -7.18
CA LEU A 124 -10.45 16.29 -5.94
C LEU A 124 -10.53 17.46 -4.94
N THR A 125 -10.54 18.69 -5.42
CA THR A 125 -10.62 19.89 -4.58
C THR A 125 -11.97 19.99 -3.88
N SER A 126 -13.07 19.80 -4.62
CA SER A 126 -14.41 19.80 -4.03
C SER A 126 -14.63 18.61 -3.10
N ALA A 127 -14.04 17.45 -3.39
CA ALA A 127 -14.06 16.31 -2.47
C ALA A 127 -13.34 16.62 -1.15
N LYS A 128 -12.14 17.22 -1.20
CA LYS A 128 -11.39 17.66 0.00
C LYS A 128 -12.21 18.65 0.81
N ASN A 129 -12.86 19.62 0.16
CA ASN A 129 -13.74 20.58 0.82
C ASN A 129 -14.92 19.89 1.56
N CYS A 130 -15.54 18.88 0.97
CA CYS A 130 -16.61 18.13 1.62
C CYS A 130 -16.12 17.43 2.90
N PHE A 131 -14.96 16.77 2.85
CA PHE A 131 -14.38 16.11 4.02
C PHE A 131 -13.98 17.11 5.11
N THR A 132 -13.34 18.22 4.75
CA THR A 132 -12.96 19.28 5.70
C THR A 132 -14.18 19.91 6.36
N LEU A 133 -15.24 20.20 5.59
CA LEU A 133 -16.49 20.72 6.14
C LEU A 133 -17.13 19.73 7.11
N ALA A 134 -17.09 18.43 6.82
CA ALA A 134 -17.61 17.41 7.71
C ALA A 134 -16.81 17.34 9.03
N LEU A 135 -15.49 17.39 8.95
CA LEU A 135 -14.61 17.41 10.13
C LEU A 135 -14.79 18.67 10.98
N SER A 136 -15.20 19.79 10.38
CA SER A 136 -15.58 21.00 11.13
C SER A 136 -16.81 20.81 12.03
N LYS A 137 -17.61 19.77 11.79
CA LYS A 137 -18.79 19.43 12.61
C LYS A 137 -18.47 18.42 13.72
N GLY A 138 -17.35 17.73 13.61
CA GLY A 138 -16.87 16.79 14.62
C GLY A 138 -15.84 15.80 14.04
N PRO A 139 -14.95 15.27 14.89
CA PRO A 139 -13.97 14.29 14.47
C PRO A 139 -14.64 12.99 14.00
N ASN A 140 -14.20 12.46 12.86
CA ASN A 140 -14.72 11.20 12.31
C ASN A 140 -13.59 10.42 11.63
N LYS A 141 -13.32 9.20 12.12
CA LYS A 141 -12.22 8.36 11.62
C LYS A 141 -12.37 7.99 10.14
N ASN A 142 -13.58 7.73 9.67
CA ASN A 142 -13.82 7.33 8.28
C ASN A 142 -13.52 8.49 7.33
N ILE A 143 -13.89 9.72 7.74
CA ILE A 143 -13.62 10.93 6.96
C ILE A 143 -12.11 11.24 6.94
N LEU A 144 -11.42 11.09 8.08
CA LEU A 144 -9.96 11.22 8.15
C LEU A 144 -9.24 10.19 7.27
N CYS A 145 -9.71 8.94 7.23
CA CYS A 145 -9.21 7.94 6.30
C CYS A 145 -9.42 8.35 4.84
N GLN A 146 -10.62 8.81 4.46
CA GLN A 146 -10.87 9.26 3.08
C GLN A 146 -10.04 10.48 2.70
N LEU A 147 -9.87 11.43 3.61
CA LEU A 147 -9.03 12.60 3.38
C LEU A 147 -7.56 12.19 3.16
N SER A 148 -7.05 11.29 4.00
CA SER A 148 -5.72 10.69 3.83
C SER A 148 -5.59 10.01 2.46
N MET A 149 -6.59 9.24 2.01
CA MET A 149 -6.58 8.60 0.69
C MET A 149 -6.59 9.61 -0.46
N LEU A 150 -7.45 10.63 -0.37
CA LEU A 150 -7.60 11.69 -1.36
C LEU A 150 -6.29 12.48 -1.52
N GLU A 151 -5.62 12.81 -0.43
CA GLU A 151 -4.35 13.54 -0.44
C GLU A 151 -3.26 12.74 -1.17
N ARG A 152 -3.17 11.43 -0.96
CA ARG A 152 -2.24 10.58 -1.74
C ARG A 152 -2.56 10.61 -3.23
N LYS A 153 -3.85 10.71 -3.59
CA LYS A 153 -4.27 10.84 -4.99
C LYS A 153 -3.91 12.20 -5.56
N MET A 154 -4.14 13.28 -4.82
CA MET A 154 -3.77 14.65 -5.21
C MET A 154 -2.26 14.83 -5.33
N ALA A 155 -1.47 14.10 -4.56
CA ALA A 155 -0.02 14.15 -4.62
C ALA A 155 0.54 13.57 -5.94
N GLN A 156 -0.22 12.71 -6.64
CA GLN A 156 0.21 12.12 -7.91
C GLN A 156 0.31 13.21 -8.99
N GLY A 157 1.53 13.50 -9.45
CA GLY A 157 1.77 14.53 -10.47
C GLY A 157 1.81 15.97 -9.94
N SER A 158 1.80 16.16 -8.62
CA SER A 158 2.01 17.47 -7.98
C SER A 158 3.50 17.74 -7.76
N GLU A 159 3.92 19.00 -7.88
CA GLU A 159 5.28 19.43 -7.53
C GLU A 159 5.55 19.31 -6.02
N ASN A 160 4.51 19.47 -5.19
CA ASN A 160 4.58 19.40 -3.72
C ASN A 160 4.18 18.01 -3.19
N GLN A 161 4.47 16.94 -3.94
CA GLN A 161 4.07 15.57 -3.60
C GLN A 161 4.44 15.18 -2.17
N ALA A 162 5.66 15.49 -1.71
CA ALA A 162 6.12 15.11 -0.38
C ALA A 162 5.31 15.77 0.75
N GLU A 163 4.97 17.05 0.61
CA GLU A 163 4.19 17.81 1.60
C GLU A 163 2.77 17.27 1.71
N ILE A 164 2.09 17.07 0.57
CA ILE A 164 0.73 16.52 0.53
C ILE A 164 0.69 15.11 1.14
N VAL A 165 1.74 14.32 0.94
CA VAL A 165 1.80 12.96 1.52
C VAL A 165 2.07 12.99 3.03
N GLU A 166 2.79 13.98 3.56
CA GLU A 166 2.90 14.16 5.01
C GLU A 166 1.56 14.59 5.64
N GLU A 167 0.75 15.42 4.97
CA GLU A 167 -0.65 15.68 5.38
C GLU A 167 -1.45 14.37 5.46
N SER A 168 -1.32 13.51 4.44
CA SER A 168 -1.97 12.19 4.41
C SER A 168 -1.58 11.30 5.59
N VAL A 169 -0.30 11.31 5.99
CA VAL A 169 0.19 10.59 7.16
C VAL A 169 -0.43 11.15 8.45
N GLN A 170 -0.55 12.47 8.54
CA GLN A 170 -1.12 13.14 9.72
C GLN A 170 -2.60 12.77 9.90
N HIS A 171 -3.43 12.89 8.86
CA HIS A 171 -4.84 12.50 8.93
C HIS A 171 -5.03 11.00 9.24
N ALA A 172 -4.17 10.12 8.69
CA ALA A 172 -4.23 8.70 9.02
C ALA A 172 -3.90 8.41 10.50
N LYS A 173 -2.94 9.14 11.10
CA LYS A 173 -2.64 9.03 12.53
C LYS A 173 -3.80 9.53 13.40
N GLU A 174 -4.44 10.61 13.00
CA GLU A 174 -5.62 11.15 13.70
C GLU A 174 -6.78 10.14 13.67
N ALA A 175 -6.99 9.44 12.55
CA ALA A 175 -7.99 8.37 12.46
C ALA A 175 -7.73 7.25 13.49
N ILE A 176 -6.47 6.83 13.63
CA ILE A 176 -6.05 5.83 14.63
C ILE A 176 -6.24 6.35 16.06
N ALA A 177 -5.98 7.65 16.30
CA ALA A 177 -6.18 8.24 17.63
C ALA A 177 -7.65 8.20 18.08
N LEU A 178 -8.60 8.21 17.14
CA LEU A 178 -10.02 8.03 17.43
C LEU A 178 -10.41 6.57 17.72
N ASP A 179 -9.73 5.60 17.09
CA ASP A 179 -9.94 4.16 17.33
C ASP A 179 -8.69 3.34 17.00
N VAL A 180 -7.91 3.03 18.02
CA VAL A 180 -6.65 2.28 17.89
C VAL A 180 -6.85 0.82 17.47
N LYS A 181 -8.08 0.30 17.56
CA LYS A 181 -8.41 -1.08 17.15
C LYS A 181 -8.91 -1.16 15.70
N ASP A 182 -9.08 -0.02 15.03
CA ASP A 182 -9.62 0.03 13.68
C ASP A 182 -8.55 -0.38 12.65
N GLY A 183 -8.71 -1.56 12.07
CA GLY A 183 -7.77 -2.07 11.08
C GLY A 183 -7.72 -1.23 9.81
N ASN A 184 -8.84 -0.61 9.40
CA ASN A 184 -8.88 0.24 8.21
C ASN A 184 -8.06 1.54 8.40
N SER A 185 -8.09 2.11 9.60
CA SER A 185 -7.26 3.28 9.95
C SER A 185 -5.77 2.93 9.93
N TRP A 186 -5.38 1.78 10.48
CA TRP A 186 -4.01 1.27 10.38
C TRP A 186 -3.57 0.97 8.95
N TYR A 187 -4.45 0.35 8.15
CA TYR A 187 -4.21 0.10 6.73
C TYR A 187 -3.98 1.41 5.96
N ASN A 188 -4.78 2.44 6.25
CA ASN A 188 -4.61 3.76 5.65
C ASN A 188 -3.28 4.42 6.03
N LEU A 189 -2.84 4.28 7.28
CA LEU A 189 -1.51 4.74 7.69
C LEU A 189 -0.39 3.98 6.98
N GLY A 190 -0.55 2.67 6.79
CA GLY A 190 0.38 1.84 6.01
C GLY A 190 0.52 2.34 4.58
N ASN A 191 -0.59 2.63 3.92
CA ASN A 191 -0.63 3.21 2.58
C ASN A 191 0.00 4.62 2.53
N ALA A 192 -0.24 5.46 3.55
CA ALA A 192 0.38 6.78 3.65
C ALA A 192 1.90 6.71 3.78
N TYR A 193 2.43 5.82 4.62
CA TYR A 193 3.86 5.62 4.72
C TYR A 193 4.48 4.99 3.48
N LEU A 194 3.78 4.07 2.81
CA LEU A 194 4.24 3.48 1.56
C LEU A 194 4.32 4.54 0.45
N THR A 195 3.30 5.39 0.31
CA THR A 195 3.34 6.51 -0.64
C THR A 195 4.41 7.53 -0.26
N CYS A 196 4.64 7.76 1.04
CA CYS A 196 5.71 8.65 1.52
C CYS A 196 7.09 8.13 1.09
N PHE A 197 7.33 6.83 1.28
CA PHE A 197 8.56 6.16 0.83
C PHE A 197 8.84 6.39 -0.66
N PHE A 198 7.82 6.25 -1.52
CA PHE A 198 8.00 6.47 -2.96
C PHE A 198 8.08 7.95 -3.33
N ALA A 199 7.31 8.82 -2.66
CA ALA A 199 7.37 10.27 -2.86
C ALA A 199 8.75 10.84 -2.52
N THR A 200 9.45 10.23 -1.56
CA THR A 200 10.83 10.59 -1.19
C THR A 200 11.89 9.88 -2.01
N GLY A 201 11.52 9.10 -3.04
CA GLY A 201 12.45 8.50 -4.01
C GLY A 201 12.70 7.00 -3.87
N ALA A 202 12.01 6.32 -2.95
CA ALA A 202 12.08 4.88 -2.71
C ALA A 202 13.39 4.39 -2.06
N TRP A 203 13.94 5.19 -1.15
CA TRP A 203 15.13 4.83 -0.36
C TRP A 203 14.98 5.04 1.16
N ASP A 204 13.92 5.69 1.63
CA ASP A 204 13.71 5.90 3.07
C ASP A 204 13.26 4.60 3.76
N HIS A 205 14.24 3.82 4.22
CA HIS A 205 14.01 2.54 4.88
C HIS A 205 13.12 2.67 6.13
N ASN A 206 13.18 3.79 6.86
CA ASN A 206 12.35 3.98 8.05
C ASN A 206 10.86 4.11 7.69
N LYS A 207 10.53 4.78 6.58
CA LYS A 207 9.14 4.88 6.10
C LYS A 207 8.60 3.51 5.68
N LEU A 208 9.41 2.65 5.07
CA LEU A 208 9.02 1.26 4.79
C LEU A 208 8.73 0.47 6.07
N LEU A 209 9.60 0.57 7.08
CA LEU A 209 9.40 -0.11 8.36
C LEU A 209 8.13 0.39 9.09
N GLN A 210 7.87 1.70 9.03
CA GLN A 210 6.64 2.29 9.56
C GLN A 210 5.40 1.78 8.82
N SER A 211 5.47 1.67 7.49
CA SER A 211 4.40 1.10 6.67
C SER A 211 4.13 -0.37 7.04
N LEU A 212 5.17 -1.19 7.13
CA LEU A 212 5.05 -2.60 7.54
C LEU A 212 4.38 -2.74 8.90
N LYS A 213 4.82 -1.95 9.89
CA LYS A 213 4.26 -1.97 11.24
C LYS A 213 2.78 -1.57 11.24
N ALA A 214 2.39 -0.62 10.41
CA ALA A 214 0.99 -0.22 10.28
C ALA A 214 0.13 -1.34 9.68
N TYR A 215 0.58 -2.01 8.60
CA TYR A 215 -0.14 -3.17 8.06
C TYR A 215 -0.24 -4.33 9.05
N GLN A 216 0.83 -4.63 9.79
CA GLN A 216 0.78 -5.65 10.85
C GLN A 216 -0.21 -5.33 11.97
N ASN A 217 -0.48 -4.04 12.24
CA ASN A 217 -1.56 -3.66 13.16
C ASN A 217 -2.94 -3.77 12.50
N ALA A 218 -3.05 -3.47 11.20
CA ALA A 218 -4.28 -3.66 10.44
C ALA A 218 -4.73 -5.12 10.40
N GLU A 219 -3.79 -6.05 10.20
CA GLU A 219 -4.03 -7.50 10.16
C GLU A 219 -4.56 -8.08 11.49
N LYS A 220 -4.40 -7.37 12.61
CA LYS A 220 -4.96 -7.80 13.92
C LYS A 220 -6.48 -7.65 13.97
N ASP A 221 -7.06 -6.81 13.12
CA ASP A 221 -8.50 -6.65 13.01
C ASP A 221 -9.07 -7.67 12.02
N LYS A 222 -9.89 -8.59 12.53
CA LYS A 222 -10.53 -9.65 11.71
C LYS A 222 -11.34 -9.10 10.54
N ARG A 223 -11.84 -7.87 10.62
CA ARG A 223 -12.59 -7.22 9.54
C ARG A 223 -11.71 -6.99 8.30
N MET A 224 -10.39 -6.95 8.47
CA MET A 224 -9.42 -6.73 7.39
C MET A 224 -9.00 -8.02 6.69
N GLU A 225 -9.38 -9.20 7.20
CA GLU A 225 -8.99 -10.50 6.64
C GLU A 225 -9.46 -10.67 5.19
N CYS A 226 -10.58 -10.06 4.80
CA CYS A 226 -11.09 -10.12 3.44
C CYS A 226 -10.54 -9.02 2.50
N ASN A 227 -9.69 -8.12 2.98
CA ASN A 227 -9.19 -6.99 2.17
C ASN A 227 -8.00 -7.43 1.31
N PRO A 228 -8.15 -7.58 -0.03
CA PRO A 228 -7.07 -8.04 -0.90
C PRO A 228 -5.94 -7.01 -1.03
N ASP A 229 -6.26 -5.72 -1.02
CA ASP A 229 -5.30 -4.62 -1.18
C ASP A 229 -4.35 -4.51 0.02
N LEU A 230 -4.82 -4.86 1.23
CA LEU A 230 -3.95 -4.94 2.41
C LEU A 230 -2.82 -5.94 2.20
N TYR A 231 -3.13 -7.17 1.77
CA TYR A 231 -2.12 -8.20 1.50
C TYR A 231 -1.20 -7.78 0.35
N TYR A 232 -1.75 -7.20 -0.70
CA TYR A 232 -0.98 -6.75 -1.86
C TYR A 232 0.01 -5.64 -1.49
N ASN A 233 -0.44 -4.60 -0.79
CA ASN A 233 0.40 -3.48 -0.40
C ASN A 233 1.41 -3.87 0.70
N CYS A 234 1.03 -4.77 1.62
CA CYS A 234 1.96 -5.36 2.60
C CYS A 234 3.04 -6.22 1.89
N ALA A 235 2.68 -6.95 0.83
CA ALA A 235 3.62 -7.72 0.02
C ALA A 235 4.60 -6.82 -0.74
N ILE A 236 4.13 -5.69 -1.29
CA ILE A 236 5.01 -4.66 -1.87
C ILE A 236 6.04 -4.20 -0.85
N VAL A 237 5.62 -3.84 0.37
CA VAL A 237 6.54 -3.41 1.44
C VAL A 237 7.56 -4.51 1.75
N ASN A 238 7.12 -5.75 1.92
CA ASN A 238 8.03 -6.86 2.17
C ASN A 238 9.02 -7.10 1.03
N ARG A 239 8.61 -6.93 -0.24
CA ARG A 239 9.52 -6.99 -1.39
C ARG A 239 10.59 -5.91 -1.32
N TYR A 240 10.21 -4.67 -1.01
CA TYR A 240 11.15 -3.55 -0.88
C TYR A 240 12.05 -3.68 0.35
N LEU A 241 11.59 -4.38 1.38
CA LEU A 241 12.37 -4.75 2.55
C LEU A 241 13.17 -6.04 2.32
N GLU A 242 13.14 -6.67 1.14
CA GLU A 242 13.83 -7.94 0.82
C GLU A 242 13.41 -9.11 1.72
N ASN A 243 12.18 -9.09 2.23
CA ASN A 243 11.53 -10.19 2.93
C ASN A 243 10.77 -11.06 1.90
N TYR A 244 11.50 -11.77 1.04
CA TYR A 244 10.94 -12.41 -0.15
C TYR A 244 9.83 -13.42 0.14
N GLU A 245 10.00 -14.30 1.13
CA GLU A 245 8.97 -15.27 1.55
C GLU A 245 7.64 -14.60 1.91
N ARG A 246 7.70 -13.53 2.73
CA ARG A 246 6.51 -12.75 3.12
C ARG A 246 5.89 -12.00 1.95
N ALA A 247 6.71 -11.49 1.03
CA ALA A 247 6.22 -10.85 -0.18
C ALA A 247 5.46 -11.85 -1.06
N LEU A 248 6.05 -13.02 -1.31
CA LEU A 248 5.45 -14.09 -2.11
C LEU A 248 4.13 -14.56 -1.50
N THR A 249 4.12 -14.89 -0.21
CA THR A 249 2.91 -15.31 0.53
C THR A 249 1.82 -14.23 0.49
N GLY A 250 2.20 -12.96 0.66
CA GLY A 250 1.25 -11.85 0.62
C GLY A 250 0.62 -11.64 -0.76
N PHE A 251 1.40 -11.76 -1.84
CA PHE A 251 0.87 -11.66 -3.20
C PHE A 251 -0.04 -12.84 -3.55
N GLU A 252 0.28 -14.06 -3.14
CA GLU A 252 -0.64 -15.20 -3.29
C GLU A 252 -1.94 -14.99 -2.51
N ALA A 253 -1.84 -14.55 -1.25
CA ALA A 253 -2.99 -14.26 -0.42
C ALA A 253 -3.89 -13.16 -1.00
N ALA A 254 -3.30 -12.17 -1.66
CA ALA A 254 -4.02 -11.13 -2.39
C ALA A 254 -4.72 -11.70 -3.63
N SER A 255 -4.03 -12.51 -4.43
CA SER A 255 -4.60 -13.13 -5.64
C SER A 255 -5.73 -14.11 -5.33
N LEU A 256 -5.68 -14.81 -4.20
CA LEU A 256 -6.75 -15.70 -3.77
C LEU A 256 -8.03 -14.92 -3.42
N LYS A 257 -7.88 -13.68 -2.94
CA LYS A 257 -9.00 -12.81 -2.53
C LYS A 257 -9.56 -12.00 -3.69
N ASP A 258 -8.72 -11.35 -4.49
CA ASP A 258 -9.09 -10.70 -5.74
C ASP A 258 -8.18 -11.18 -6.88
N PRO A 259 -8.65 -12.15 -7.70
CA PRO A 259 -7.92 -12.60 -8.87
C PRO A 259 -7.62 -11.47 -9.87
N GLY A 260 -8.42 -10.40 -9.88
CA GLY A 260 -8.24 -9.26 -10.77
C GLY A 260 -7.06 -8.35 -10.39
N LEU A 261 -6.38 -8.56 -9.26
CA LEU A 261 -5.16 -7.80 -8.90
C LEU A 261 -3.94 -8.23 -9.72
N ASN A 262 -4.00 -9.38 -10.41
CA ASN A 262 -2.85 -9.98 -11.10
C ASN A 262 -1.61 -10.14 -10.19
N ALA A 263 -1.82 -10.35 -8.89
CA ALA A 263 -0.74 -10.45 -7.92
C ALA A 263 0.19 -11.65 -8.16
N ILE A 264 -0.29 -12.68 -8.87
CA ILE A 264 0.53 -13.82 -9.32
C ILE A 264 1.64 -13.39 -10.27
N ASP A 265 1.47 -12.33 -11.06
CA ASP A 265 2.55 -11.84 -11.90
C ASP A 265 3.67 -11.22 -11.07
N GLU A 266 3.36 -10.62 -9.92
CA GLU A 266 4.38 -10.16 -8.96
C GLU A 266 5.11 -11.34 -8.30
N VAL A 267 4.42 -12.45 -8.01
CA VAL A 267 5.05 -13.70 -7.55
C VAL A 267 6.06 -14.20 -8.58
N LYS A 268 5.65 -14.33 -9.85
CA LYS A 268 6.54 -14.77 -10.94
C LYS A 268 7.76 -13.87 -11.09
N LYS A 269 7.58 -12.54 -11.02
CA LYS A 269 8.69 -11.57 -11.09
C LYS A 269 9.71 -11.77 -9.98
N ILE A 270 9.25 -11.99 -8.74
CA ILE A 270 10.13 -12.24 -7.60
C ILE A 270 10.87 -13.57 -7.77
N VAL A 271 10.17 -14.66 -8.10
CA VAL A 271 10.76 -15.99 -8.33
C VAL A 271 11.81 -15.95 -9.43
N ASN A 272 11.49 -15.35 -10.59
CA ASN A 272 12.42 -15.20 -11.70
C ASN A 272 13.68 -14.41 -11.30
N LEU A 273 13.54 -13.38 -10.47
CA LEU A 273 14.67 -12.60 -9.95
C LEU A 273 15.56 -13.45 -9.04
N ILE A 274 15.00 -14.09 -8.02
CA ILE A 274 15.79 -14.86 -7.04
C ILE A 274 16.45 -16.09 -7.69
N ASP A 275 15.77 -16.74 -8.65
CA ASP A 275 16.35 -17.83 -9.45
C ASP A 275 17.55 -17.34 -10.27
N LYS A 276 17.43 -16.15 -10.86
CA LYS A 276 18.52 -15.54 -11.62
C LYS A 276 19.70 -15.16 -10.71
N LEU A 277 19.43 -14.58 -9.54
CA LEU A 277 20.48 -14.25 -8.56
C LEU A 277 21.24 -15.50 -8.13
N GLU A 278 20.53 -16.56 -7.76
CA GLU A 278 21.11 -17.83 -7.33
C GLU A 278 21.94 -18.49 -8.45
N SER A 279 21.39 -18.54 -9.68
CA SER A 279 22.07 -19.10 -10.85
C SER A 279 23.38 -18.37 -11.15
N VAL A 280 23.35 -17.02 -11.12
CA VAL A 280 24.54 -16.20 -11.35
C VAL A 280 25.56 -16.40 -10.22
N LEU A 281 25.14 -16.46 -8.95
CA LEU A 281 26.04 -16.72 -7.82
C LEU A 281 26.75 -18.08 -7.96
N LYS A 282 26.02 -19.14 -8.32
CA LYS A 282 26.57 -20.49 -8.54
C LYS A 282 27.53 -20.56 -9.73
N GLY A 283 27.28 -19.76 -10.78
CA GLY A 283 28.09 -19.74 -12.00
C GLY A 283 29.46 -19.05 -11.88
N HIS A 284 29.69 -18.21 -10.88
CA HIS A 284 30.91 -17.40 -10.75
C HIS A 284 32.09 -18.11 -10.08
N THR A 285 32.06 -19.43 -9.96
CA THR A 285 33.03 -20.28 -9.24
C THR A 285 34.40 -20.47 -9.91
N ARG A 286 34.75 -19.72 -10.97
CA ARG A 286 36.07 -19.83 -11.62
C ARG A 286 37.18 -19.18 -10.76
N ALA A 287 37.71 -19.97 -9.83
CA ALA A 287 38.70 -19.58 -8.81
C ALA A 287 39.86 -18.71 -9.34
N LYS A 288 40.41 -18.99 -10.53
CA LYS A 288 41.53 -18.20 -11.10
C LYS A 288 41.15 -16.75 -11.42
N ARG A 289 39.95 -16.49 -11.95
CA ARG A 289 39.48 -15.12 -12.24
C ARG A 289 39.21 -14.38 -10.94
N LEU A 290 38.58 -15.05 -9.97
CA LEU A 290 38.28 -14.46 -8.65
C LEU A 290 39.55 -14.10 -7.88
N ALA A 291 40.57 -14.96 -7.87
CA ALA A 291 41.83 -14.70 -7.18
C ALA A 291 42.54 -13.44 -7.71
N SER A 292 42.57 -13.26 -9.03
CA SER A 292 43.15 -12.06 -9.65
C SER A 292 42.37 -10.79 -9.34
N LEU A 293 41.03 -10.88 -9.23
CA LEU A 293 40.20 -9.73 -8.85
C LEU A 293 40.40 -9.41 -7.37
N ALA A 294 40.37 -10.41 -6.49
CA ALA A 294 40.54 -10.27 -5.05
C ALA A 294 41.91 -9.64 -4.68
N SER A 295 42.99 -10.03 -5.37
CA SER A 295 44.32 -9.44 -5.11
C SER A 295 44.36 -7.94 -5.39
N SER A 296 43.61 -7.45 -6.39
CA SER A 296 43.53 -6.02 -6.70
C SER A 296 42.78 -5.18 -5.65
N LEU A 297 41.95 -5.81 -4.81
CA LEU A 297 41.17 -5.12 -3.78
C LEU A 297 41.98 -4.82 -2.52
N ASN A 298 43.07 -5.55 -2.28
CA ASN A 298 43.92 -5.41 -1.08
C ASN A 298 44.73 -4.10 -1.07
N SER A 299 45.01 -3.52 -2.25
CA SER A 299 45.75 -2.26 -2.37
C SER A 299 44.89 -1.01 -2.15
N VAL A 300 43.58 -1.16 -1.98
CA VAL A 300 42.66 -0.02 -1.83
C VAL A 300 42.80 0.62 -0.45
N THR A 301 43.25 1.87 -0.40
CA THR A 301 43.32 2.62 0.86
C THR A 301 41.92 3.05 1.30
N LEU A 302 41.55 2.72 2.54
CA LEU A 302 40.32 3.20 3.17
C LEU A 302 40.63 4.40 4.06
N SER A 303 39.62 5.24 4.30
CA SER A 303 39.71 6.28 5.33
C SER A 303 39.97 5.64 6.71
N SER A 304 40.77 6.30 7.55
CA SER A 304 41.09 5.85 8.91
C SER A 304 39.85 5.67 9.81
N SER A 305 38.73 6.33 9.46
CA SER A 305 37.46 6.19 10.16
C SER A 305 36.79 4.83 10.00
N TYR A 306 37.20 4.01 9.02
CA TYR A 306 36.57 2.73 8.71
C TYR A 306 37.52 1.56 8.87
N ARG A 307 37.07 0.53 9.60
CA ARG A 307 37.74 -0.76 9.65
C ARG A 307 37.40 -1.57 8.39
N ARG A 308 38.41 -2.05 7.68
CA ARG A 308 38.25 -3.02 6.59
C ARG A 308 37.69 -4.33 7.14
N ALA A 309 36.67 -4.88 6.49
CA ALA A 309 36.17 -6.23 6.72
C ALA A 309 35.90 -6.95 5.39
N THR A 310 35.68 -8.26 5.50
CA THR A 310 35.09 -9.10 4.45
C THR A 310 33.67 -9.47 4.84
N LEU A 311 32.89 -9.98 3.88
CA LEU A 311 31.48 -10.30 4.09
C LEU A 311 31.28 -11.29 5.24
N ASP A 312 32.16 -12.28 5.36
CA ASP A 312 32.06 -13.35 6.36
C ASP A 312 32.27 -12.87 7.81
N LEU A 313 32.72 -11.62 8.00
CA LEU A 313 32.90 -11.00 9.31
C LEU A 313 31.78 -10.03 9.68
N LEU A 314 30.79 -9.83 8.80
CA LEU A 314 29.66 -8.94 9.09
C LEU A 314 28.64 -9.61 10.00
N SER A 315 27.99 -8.79 10.82
CA SER A 315 26.82 -9.16 11.61
C SER A 315 25.55 -8.76 10.88
N GLU A 316 24.46 -9.49 11.09
CA GLU A 316 23.12 -9.18 10.55
C GLU A 316 22.72 -7.73 10.87
N GLY A 317 22.27 -6.98 9.88
CA GLY A 317 21.91 -5.57 9.99
C GLY A 317 23.07 -4.59 9.74
N LEU A 318 23.01 -3.42 10.38
CA LEU A 318 23.93 -2.30 10.15
C LEU A 318 25.30 -2.52 10.83
N ASN A 319 26.38 -2.48 10.05
CA ASN A 319 27.74 -2.62 10.55
C ASN A 319 28.46 -1.25 10.57
N LYS A 320 28.30 -0.49 11.66
CA LYS A 320 28.87 0.87 11.80
C LYS A 320 30.40 0.89 11.77
N ALA A 321 30.98 1.96 11.21
CA ALA A 321 32.43 2.14 11.09
C ALA A 321 33.18 0.96 10.43
N VAL A 322 32.48 0.15 9.63
CA VAL A 322 33.03 -0.94 8.84
C VAL A 322 32.94 -0.58 7.36
N ALA A 323 33.94 -0.98 6.58
CA ALA A 323 33.90 -0.89 5.12
C ALA A 323 34.28 -2.22 4.47
N ILE A 324 33.55 -2.57 3.41
CA ILE A 324 33.86 -3.69 2.52
C ILE A 324 34.29 -3.14 1.17
N VAL A 325 35.32 -3.74 0.58
CA VAL A 325 35.74 -3.45 -0.78
C VAL A 325 35.47 -4.68 -1.63
N GLY A 326 34.78 -4.48 -2.75
CA GLY A 326 34.41 -5.53 -3.68
C GLY A 326 34.60 -5.13 -5.12
N LYS A 327 34.54 -6.12 -6.01
CA LYS A 327 34.54 -5.95 -7.47
C LYS A 327 33.20 -6.37 -8.02
N VAL A 328 32.62 -5.56 -8.91
CA VAL A 328 31.37 -5.90 -9.61
C VAL A 328 31.66 -7.00 -10.61
N LEU A 329 30.98 -8.13 -10.45
CA LEU A 329 31.06 -9.24 -11.39
C LEU A 329 29.98 -9.14 -12.46
N VAL A 330 28.74 -8.88 -12.07
CA VAL A 330 27.59 -8.88 -12.99
C VAL A 330 26.52 -7.92 -12.51
N PHE A 331 25.88 -7.23 -13.44
CA PHE A 331 24.61 -6.55 -13.23
C PHE A 331 23.42 -7.46 -13.60
N VAL A 332 22.53 -7.70 -12.65
CA VAL A 332 21.39 -8.63 -12.81
C VAL A 332 20.14 -7.84 -13.21
N LYS A 333 19.84 -7.83 -14.51
CA LYS A 333 18.63 -7.21 -15.05
C LYS A 333 17.36 -7.93 -14.59
N HIS A 334 16.32 -7.17 -14.25
CA HIS A 334 14.98 -7.68 -13.96
C HIS A 334 13.90 -6.71 -14.43
N GLU A 335 12.63 -7.09 -14.31
CA GLU A 335 11.48 -6.30 -14.77
C GLU A 335 11.17 -5.06 -13.93
N ASN A 336 11.49 -5.06 -12.64
CA ASN A 336 11.24 -3.93 -11.76
C ASN A 336 12.24 -2.78 -12.03
N VAL A 337 11.90 -1.56 -11.61
CA VAL A 337 12.79 -0.38 -11.76
C VAL A 337 13.83 -0.31 -10.64
N ALA A 338 13.47 -0.78 -9.44
CA ALA A 338 14.33 -0.75 -8.25
C ALA A 338 14.08 -1.95 -7.33
N PRO A 339 15.08 -2.39 -6.54
CA PRO A 339 16.46 -1.90 -6.58
C PRO A 339 17.24 -2.41 -7.79
N LEU A 340 18.45 -1.89 -8.00
CA LEU A 340 19.41 -2.48 -8.91
C LEU A 340 20.16 -3.61 -8.21
N TYR A 341 20.28 -4.78 -8.85
CA TYR A 341 20.98 -5.92 -8.29
C TYR A 341 22.32 -6.16 -8.98
N TYR A 342 23.37 -6.31 -8.19
CA TYR A 342 24.72 -6.64 -8.65
C TYR A 342 25.25 -7.85 -7.91
N ILE A 343 26.09 -8.64 -8.56
CA ILE A 343 26.90 -9.66 -7.89
C ILE A 343 28.28 -9.08 -7.65
N ILE A 344 28.70 -9.06 -6.39
CA ILE A 344 29.98 -8.51 -5.95
C ILE A 344 30.86 -9.63 -5.40
N CYS A 345 32.16 -9.56 -5.65
CA CYS A 345 33.17 -10.41 -5.01
C CYS A 345 34.08 -9.56 -4.12
N ASP A 346 34.25 -9.95 -2.86
CA ASP A 346 35.20 -9.29 -1.95
C ASP A 346 36.62 -9.88 -2.02
N SER A 347 37.51 -9.38 -1.16
CA SER A 347 38.91 -9.83 -1.08
C SER A 347 39.08 -11.25 -0.53
N SER A 348 38.08 -11.83 0.14
CA SER A 348 38.06 -13.26 0.53
C SER A 348 37.57 -14.19 -0.57
N GLN A 349 37.27 -13.65 -1.76
CA GLN A 349 36.64 -14.39 -2.86
C GLN A 349 35.18 -14.79 -2.57
N THR A 350 34.56 -14.16 -1.57
CA THR A 350 33.16 -14.42 -1.23
C THR A 350 32.28 -13.58 -2.16
N CYS A 351 31.37 -14.26 -2.88
CA CYS A 351 30.42 -13.63 -3.79
C CYS A 351 29.08 -13.39 -3.08
N PHE A 352 28.49 -12.22 -3.28
CA PHE A 352 27.23 -11.83 -2.63
C PHE A 352 26.40 -10.88 -3.51
N VAL A 353 25.13 -10.74 -3.16
CA VAL A 353 24.20 -9.84 -3.83
C VAL A 353 24.33 -8.43 -3.23
N LEU A 354 24.42 -7.42 -4.08
CA LEU A 354 24.31 -6.02 -3.69
C LEU A 354 23.00 -5.46 -4.27
N SER A 355 22.09 -5.05 -3.39
CA SER A 355 20.87 -4.33 -3.75
C SER A 355 21.07 -2.83 -3.54
N VAL A 356 20.95 -2.05 -4.63
CA VAL A 356 21.18 -0.60 -4.62
C VAL A 356 19.89 0.14 -4.94
N TYR A 357 19.43 0.96 -4.01
CA TYR A 357 18.26 1.82 -4.16
C TYR A 357 18.67 3.22 -4.60
N GLY A 358 17.74 3.95 -5.24
CA GLY A 358 17.91 5.36 -5.56
C GLY A 358 19.02 5.71 -6.55
N LEU A 359 19.58 4.76 -7.30
CA LEU A 359 20.70 4.98 -8.23
C LEU A 359 20.31 4.73 -9.70
N ARG A 360 20.89 5.49 -10.64
CA ARG A 360 20.75 5.21 -12.09
C ARG A 360 21.51 3.93 -12.47
N ASN A 361 20.97 3.19 -13.42
CA ASN A 361 21.53 1.90 -13.86
C ASN A 361 22.84 2.00 -14.67
N ASP A 362 23.26 3.19 -15.10
CA ASP A 362 24.46 3.44 -15.88
C ASP A 362 25.70 3.78 -15.02
N VAL A 363 25.51 3.93 -13.70
CA VAL A 363 26.54 4.42 -12.78
C VAL A 363 27.54 3.33 -12.40
N ILE A 364 27.07 2.10 -12.18
CA ILE A 364 27.90 0.96 -11.80
C ILE A 364 28.00 -0.02 -12.98
N LYS A 365 29.23 -0.39 -13.35
CA LYS A 365 29.54 -1.29 -14.45
C LYS A 365 30.27 -2.54 -13.98
N GLU A 366 30.22 -3.60 -14.81
CA GLU A 366 31.03 -4.79 -14.57
C GLU A 366 32.52 -4.42 -14.51
N GLY A 367 33.22 -4.97 -13.53
CA GLY A 367 34.62 -4.66 -13.26
C GLY A 367 34.85 -3.40 -12.43
N ASP A 368 33.83 -2.63 -12.07
CA ASP A 368 34.02 -1.50 -11.15
C ASP A 368 34.41 -1.99 -9.75
N GLN A 369 35.28 -1.24 -9.09
CA GLN A 369 35.56 -1.41 -7.67
C GLN A 369 34.51 -0.65 -6.87
N ILE A 370 33.89 -1.31 -5.90
CA ILE A 370 32.90 -0.73 -5.01
C ILE A 370 33.44 -0.76 -3.58
N THR A 371 33.42 0.37 -2.91
CA THR A 371 33.62 0.45 -1.45
C THR A 371 32.28 0.71 -0.80
N LEU A 372 31.81 -0.22 0.02
CA LEU A 372 30.57 -0.11 0.79
C LEU A 372 30.91 0.34 2.21
N LEU A 373 30.34 1.46 2.63
CA LEU A 373 30.52 2.06 3.94
C LEU A 373 29.30 1.75 4.81
N GLU A 374 29.55 1.35 6.04
CA GLU A 374 28.53 0.93 7.00
C GLU A 374 27.52 -0.06 6.42
N PRO A 375 27.98 -1.20 5.88
CA PRO A 375 27.13 -2.10 5.12
C PRO A 375 25.97 -2.65 5.97
N VAL A 376 24.78 -2.66 5.39
CA VAL A 376 23.61 -3.33 5.94
C VAL A 376 23.57 -4.74 5.37
N TYR A 377 24.07 -5.70 6.15
CA TYR A 377 24.19 -7.09 5.75
C TYR A 377 22.91 -7.87 6.08
N ARG A 378 22.54 -8.80 5.20
CA ARG A 378 21.46 -9.75 5.43
C ARG A 378 21.80 -11.14 4.89
N GLY A 379 21.57 -12.14 5.73
CA GLY A 379 21.43 -13.53 5.29
C GLY A 379 20.01 -13.80 4.76
N ILE A 380 19.89 -14.19 3.50
CA ILE A 380 18.63 -14.66 2.93
C ILE A 380 18.61 -16.18 3.00
N ASP A 381 17.62 -16.72 3.68
CA ASP A 381 17.40 -18.16 3.89
C ASP A 381 15.90 -18.42 4.01
N PHE A 382 15.28 -18.99 2.98
CA PHE A 382 13.87 -19.37 2.98
C PHE A 382 13.57 -20.43 1.91
N SER A 383 12.43 -21.10 2.03
CA SER A 383 11.95 -22.06 1.04
C SER A 383 10.69 -21.54 0.36
N TRP A 384 10.58 -21.74 -0.95
CA TRP A 384 9.37 -21.42 -1.71
C TRP A 384 9.11 -22.48 -2.77
N ASP A 385 7.88 -23.00 -2.81
CA ASP A 385 7.44 -24.04 -3.76
C ASP A 385 8.41 -25.25 -3.84
N GLY A 386 8.88 -25.72 -2.67
CA GLY A 386 9.79 -26.86 -2.57
C GLY A 386 11.25 -26.58 -2.96
N LYS A 387 11.61 -25.32 -3.25
CA LYS A 387 12.99 -24.89 -3.52
C LYS A 387 13.54 -24.03 -2.38
N ASP A 388 14.75 -24.34 -1.94
CA ASP A 388 15.47 -23.57 -0.92
C ASP A 388 16.31 -22.47 -1.56
N TYR A 389 16.20 -21.26 -1.03
CA TYR A 389 16.97 -20.09 -1.44
C TYR A 389 17.87 -19.65 -0.31
N GLN A 390 19.19 -19.77 -0.52
CA GLN A 390 20.19 -19.33 0.45
C GLN A 390 21.27 -18.47 -0.23
N PHE A 391 21.37 -17.21 0.18
CA PHE A 391 22.44 -16.31 -0.28
C PHE A 391 22.66 -15.15 0.68
N LYS A 392 23.82 -14.51 0.56
CA LYS A 392 24.19 -13.33 1.34
C LYS A 392 23.95 -12.06 0.53
N ALA A 393 23.45 -11.02 1.17
CA ALA A 393 23.15 -9.74 0.55
C ALA A 393 23.67 -8.55 1.37
N ILE A 394 24.00 -7.46 0.68
CA ILE A 394 24.19 -6.13 1.27
C ILE A 394 23.21 -5.17 0.60
N ARG A 395 22.49 -4.42 1.43
CA ARG A 395 21.57 -3.37 1.00
C ARG A 395 22.22 -1.99 1.09
N VAL A 396 22.03 -1.19 0.06
CA VAL A 396 22.43 0.22 -0.01
C VAL A 396 21.20 1.08 -0.28
N ASP A 397 20.85 1.92 0.68
CA ASP A 397 19.73 2.85 0.59
C ASP A 397 20.17 4.22 0.05
N PHE A 398 21.37 4.66 0.42
CA PHE A 398 21.87 6.01 0.14
C PHE A 398 23.21 5.98 -0.61
N ILE A 399 23.43 6.95 -1.51
CA ILE A 399 24.64 7.02 -2.33
C ILE A 399 25.90 7.27 -1.50
N GLU A 400 25.74 7.89 -0.33
CA GLU A 400 26.80 8.18 0.64
C GLU A 400 27.38 6.91 1.27
N GLN A 401 26.64 5.80 1.23
CA GLN A 401 27.10 4.49 1.71
C GLN A 401 28.05 3.81 0.72
N MET A 402 28.37 4.44 -0.41
CA MET A 402 29.11 3.78 -1.49
C MET A 402 30.07 4.70 -2.24
N LEU A 403 31.24 4.16 -2.55
CA LEU A 403 32.21 4.76 -3.49
C LEU A 403 32.38 3.84 -4.69
N VAL A 404 32.40 4.42 -5.90
CA VAL A 404 32.66 3.69 -7.14
C VAL A 404 34.02 4.10 -7.69
N ASN A 405 34.93 3.14 -7.84
CA ASN A 405 36.31 3.34 -8.24
C ASN A 405 37.03 4.40 -7.38
N GLY A 406 36.76 4.38 -6.07
CA GLY A 406 37.32 5.31 -5.09
C GLY A 406 36.71 6.72 -5.08
N LYS A 407 35.69 6.99 -5.90
CA LYS A 407 35.01 8.29 -5.97
C LYS A 407 33.64 8.24 -5.30
N ALA A 408 33.31 9.30 -4.57
CA ALA A 408 31.96 9.50 -4.06
C ALA A 408 31.00 9.79 -5.22
N LEU A 409 29.76 9.35 -5.07
CA LEU A 409 28.70 9.56 -6.04
C LEU A 409 28.06 10.94 -5.83
N SER A 410 27.64 11.58 -6.91
CA SER A 410 26.98 12.89 -6.88
C SER A 410 25.47 12.77 -6.91
N SER A 411 24.76 13.80 -6.42
CA SER A 411 23.30 13.87 -6.45
C SER A 411 22.69 13.78 -7.87
N SER A 412 23.44 14.15 -8.91
CA SER A 412 23.02 13.98 -10.31
C SER A 412 22.94 12.51 -10.77
N GLN A 413 23.50 11.58 -10.00
CA GLN A 413 23.53 10.16 -10.31
C GLN A 413 22.40 9.37 -9.63
N SER A 414 21.63 9.99 -8.72
CA SER A 414 20.49 9.37 -8.05
C SER A 414 19.19 9.49 -8.87
N VAL A 415 18.22 8.60 -8.62
CA VAL A 415 16.90 8.56 -9.30
C VAL A 415 15.79 8.50 -8.27
N ARG A 416 14.86 9.47 -8.30
CA ARG A 416 13.59 9.37 -7.58
C ARG A 416 12.71 8.32 -8.25
N ALA A 417 12.56 7.14 -7.64
CA ALA A 417 11.60 6.14 -8.13
C ALA A 417 10.22 6.44 -7.52
N ALA A 418 9.26 6.91 -8.34
CA ALA A 418 7.88 7.07 -7.92
C ALA A 418 7.08 5.81 -8.30
N ILE A 419 6.61 5.05 -7.30
CA ILE A 419 5.58 4.03 -7.46
C ILE A 419 4.43 4.44 -6.54
N TYR A 420 3.19 4.26 -6.99
CA TYR A 420 2.02 4.60 -6.19
C TYR A 420 1.46 3.33 -5.54
N ALA A 421 1.06 3.41 -4.27
CA ALA A 421 0.31 2.33 -3.62
C ALA A 421 -0.94 2.03 -4.46
N GLN A 422 -1.22 0.75 -4.72
CA GLN A 422 -2.41 0.38 -5.46
C GLN A 422 -3.65 0.60 -4.58
N HIS A 423 -4.68 1.16 -5.19
CA HIS A 423 -6.02 1.24 -4.64
C HIS A 423 -6.98 1.02 -5.80
N LYS A 424 -7.71 -0.09 -5.82
CA LYS A 424 -8.87 -0.19 -6.69
C LYS A 424 -10.01 0.57 -6.01
N SER A 425 -10.50 1.60 -6.68
CA SER A 425 -11.71 2.33 -6.29
C SER A 425 -12.95 1.45 -6.35
#